data_AF-A0A258CRS2-F1
#
_entry.id   AF-A0A258CRS2-F1
#
_cell.length_a   1.000
_cell.length_b   1.000
_cell.length_c   1.000
_cell.angle_alpha   90.00
_cell.angle_beta   90.00
_cell.angle_gamma   90.00
#
_symmetry.space_group_name_H-M   'P 1'
#
loop_
_entity.id
_entity.type
_entity.pdbx_description
1 polymer ?
#
loop_
_entity_poly.entity_id
_entity_poly.type
_entity_poly.pdbx_seq_one_letter_code
_entity_poly.pdbx_strand_id
1 'polypeptide(L)'
;LDEVIRIVRYEDKPKEKLIETFGLTDIQADAILNTRLRQLAKLEEMEIRREHAELVEERDGILAMLASEAKQWKLVGVGLSEVRAALLKIKHPLDKTRPTGVTGRSVFGEAPQVDADAAIEAMIVREPITIILSERGWIRAAKGKVDDPSELKFKEGDKLGFLVPAETTDKLLIFSSDGRFFTLGCDKLPSARGHGEPVRMMIELDDKVKIIDVFPFKAGRKRILASKGGYGFLMPEEEALANRKAGKQVLNVGNEGAAFCLEAVGDQLAVIGDNGKILIFPLEELPEMPRGKGVKLQAYREGGLRDGLSFNAETGAYWIDTAGRRRDWAEWKEWVGRRAGAGKLAPKGFATNKRFRPK
;
A
#
# COMPACT_ATOMS: atom_id res chain seq x y z
N LEU A 1 7.55 53.37 33.70
CA LEU A 1 7.67 52.26 34.68
C LEU A 1 7.09 52.67 36.03
N ASP A 2 7.51 53.80 36.60
CA ASP A 2 7.04 54.25 37.92
C ASP A 2 5.52 54.40 38.03
N GLU A 3 4.87 54.88 36.98
CA GLU A 3 3.41 55.01 36.95
C GLU A 3 2.69 53.64 36.89
N VAL A 4 3.27 52.66 36.19
CA VAL A 4 2.76 51.27 36.18
C VAL A 4 2.91 50.66 37.57
N ILE A 5 4.04 50.89 38.24
CA ILE A 5 4.28 50.43 39.62
C ILE A 5 3.30 51.09 40.60
N ARG A 6 3.00 52.39 40.43
CA ARG A 6 2.01 53.10 41.25
C ARG A 6 0.63 52.47 41.13
N ILE A 7 0.17 52.23 39.90
CA ILE A 7 -1.15 51.62 39.62
C ILE A 7 -1.22 50.21 40.21
N VAL A 8 -0.19 49.38 40.02
CA VAL A 8 -0.17 48.00 40.54
C VAL A 8 -0.14 47.95 42.08
N ARG A 9 0.43 48.97 42.75
CA ARG A 9 0.54 48.99 44.22
C ARG A 9 -0.65 49.59 44.96
N TYR A 10 -1.37 50.53 44.36
CA TYR A 10 -2.36 51.35 45.09
C TYR A 10 -3.79 51.24 44.56
N GLU A 11 -4.01 50.62 43.41
CA GLU A 11 -5.35 50.46 42.84
C GLU A 11 -5.89 49.04 43.09
N ASP A 12 -7.16 48.92 43.48
CA ASP A 12 -7.80 47.62 43.77
C ASP A 12 -7.92 46.74 42.52
N LYS A 13 -8.01 47.36 41.34
CA LYS A 13 -8.09 46.68 40.04
C LYS A 13 -7.03 47.20 39.07
N PRO A 14 -5.77 46.76 39.22
CA PRO A 14 -4.66 47.26 38.40
C PRO A 14 -4.86 47.07 36.90
N LYS A 15 -5.45 45.95 36.47
CA LYS A 15 -5.65 45.62 35.05
C LYS A 15 -6.57 46.63 34.35
N GLU A 16 -7.75 46.89 34.91
CA GLU A 16 -8.74 47.84 34.35
C GLU A 16 -8.15 49.26 34.29
N LYS A 17 -7.39 49.65 35.32
CA LYS A 17 -6.77 50.99 35.38
C LYS A 17 -5.60 51.17 34.41
N LEU A 18 -4.80 50.11 34.17
CA LEU A 18 -3.73 50.13 33.17
C LEU A 18 -4.29 50.28 31.74
N ILE A 19 -5.40 49.59 31.44
CA ILE A 19 -6.11 49.69 30.16
C ILE A 19 -6.59 51.13 29.94
N GLU A 20 -7.26 51.72 30.93
CA GLU A 20 -7.79 53.09 30.84
C GLU A 20 -6.67 54.14 30.69
N THR A 21 -5.58 54.01 31.45
CA THR A 21 -4.53 55.03 31.53
C THR A 21 -3.61 55.03 30.30
N PHE A 22 -3.29 53.85 29.76
CA PHE A 22 -2.33 53.69 28.66
C PHE A 22 -2.97 53.27 27.33
N GLY A 23 -4.29 53.11 27.28
CA GLY A 23 -5.01 52.70 26.07
C GLY A 23 -4.63 51.29 25.60
N LEU A 24 -4.35 50.39 26.54
CA LEU A 24 -3.85 49.04 26.26
C LEU A 24 -5.00 48.08 25.98
N THR A 25 -4.72 47.03 25.20
CA THR A 25 -5.65 45.89 25.08
C THR A 25 -5.57 44.98 26.31
N ASP A 26 -6.60 44.15 26.50
CA ASP A 26 -6.68 43.19 27.61
C ASP A 26 -5.43 42.28 27.68
N ILE A 27 -4.98 41.80 26.51
CA ILE A 27 -3.80 40.94 26.36
C ILE A 27 -2.51 41.69 26.69
N GLN A 28 -2.39 42.96 26.28
CA GLN A 28 -1.21 43.78 26.60
C GLN A 28 -1.13 44.11 28.08
N ALA A 29 -2.27 44.39 28.73
CA ALA A 29 -2.32 44.61 30.16
C ALA A 29 -1.91 43.35 30.95
N ASP A 30 -2.39 42.17 30.54
CA ASP A 30 -1.95 40.90 31.12
C ASP A 30 -0.47 40.62 30.90
N ALA A 31 0.08 40.93 29.72
CA ALA A 31 1.51 40.76 29.45
C ALA A 31 2.39 41.64 30.37
N ILE A 32 1.96 42.88 30.65
CA ILE A 32 2.65 43.78 31.58
C ILE A 32 2.57 43.25 33.02
N LEU A 33 1.41 42.78 33.47
CA LEU A 33 1.23 42.22 34.81
C LEU A 33 2.04 40.93 35.03
N ASN A 34 2.24 40.15 33.97
CA ASN A 34 3.05 38.91 34.01
C ASN A 34 4.56 39.15 33.79
N THR A 35 5.00 40.40 33.61
CA THR A 35 6.42 40.71 33.40
C THR A 35 7.23 40.46 34.67
N ARG A 36 8.34 39.73 34.55
CA ARG A 36 9.24 39.44 35.68
C ARG A 36 10.25 40.57 35.88
N LEU A 37 10.63 40.88 37.12
CA LEU A 37 11.60 41.94 37.44
C LEU A 37 12.93 41.81 36.68
N ARG A 38 13.39 40.59 36.38
CA ARG A 38 14.61 40.35 35.58
C ARG A 38 14.51 40.90 34.15
N GLN A 39 13.30 40.92 33.57
CA GLN A 39 13.04 41.39 32.21
C GLN A 39 13.04 42.92 32.10
N LEU A 40 13.12 43.63 33.22
CA LEU A 40 13.29 45.10 33.27
C LEU A 40 14.77 45.53 33.18
N ALA A 41 15.70 44.59 32.99
CA ALA A 41 17.11 44.90 32.83
C ALA A 41 17.36 45.64 31.50
N LYS A 42 18.34 46.54 31.48
CA LYS A 42 18.70 47.33 30.29
C LYS A 42 19.10 46.47 29.08
N LEU A 43 19.69 45.29 29.32
CA LEU A 43 20.05 44.33 28.27
C LEU A 43 18.81 43.73 27.59
N GLU A 44 17.82 43.32 28.38
CA GLU A 44 16.55 42.77 27.89
C GLU A 44 15.77 43.83 27.10
N GLU A 45 15.80 45.10 27.54
CA GLU A 45 15.20 46.20 26.77
C GLU A 45 15.87 46.38 25.40
N MET A 46 17.19 46.25 25.32
CA MET A 46 17.92 46.32 24.03
C MET A 46 17.56 45.15 23.11
N GLU A 47 17.44 43.93 23.66
CA GLU A 47 17.05 42.73 22.91
C GLU A 47 15.63 42.85 22.36
N ILE A 48 14.67 43.28 23.18
CA ILE A 48 13.28 43.50 22.75
C ILE A 48 13.20 44.58 21.66
N ARG A 49 13.97 45.68 21.78
CA ARG A 49 14.02 46.72 20.75
C ARG A 49 14.60 46.20 19.43
N ARG A 50 15.61 45.33 19.49
CA ARG A 50 16.19 44.70 18.30
C ARG A 50 15.19 43.75 17.64
N GLU A 51 14.60 42.84 18.40
CA GLU A 51 13.60 41.90 17.91
C GLU A 51 12.39 42.63 17.31
N HIS A 52 11.91 43.69 17.97
CA HIS A 52 10.84 44.52 17.43
C HIS A 52 11.23 45.18 16.10
N ALA A 53 12.48 45.67 15.96
CA ALA A 53 12.94 46.24 14.70
C ALA A 53 12.98 45.20 13.57
N GLU A 54 13.50 43.99 13.85
CA GLU A 54 13.54 42.88 12.90
C GLU A 54 12.12 42.45 12.47
N LEU A 55 11.19 42.30 13.42
CA LEU A 55 9.80 41.93 13.14
C LEU A 55 9.05 43.02 12.36
N VAL A 56 9.35 44.30 12.62
CA VAL A 56 8.78 45.42 11.86
C VAL A 56 9.28 45.41 10.42
N GLU A 57 10.58 45.20 10.22
CA GLU A 57 11.16 45.08 8.87
C GLU A 57 10.58 43.89 8.11
N GLU A 58 10.44 42.74 8.76
CA GLU A 58 9.82 41.55 8.18
C GLU A 58 8.35 41.82 7.80
N ARG A 59 7.56 42.37 8.73
CA ARG A 59 6.15 42.71 8.49
C ARG A 59 6.02 43.64 7.29
N ASP A 60 6.82 44.71 7.24
CA ASP A 60 6.74 45.71 6.18
C ASP A 60 7.17 45.11 4.83
N GLY A 61 8.16 44.20 4.84
CA GLY A 61 8.54 43.41 3.67
C GLY A 61 7.40 42.54 3.15
N ILE A 62 6.70 41.82 4.05
CA ILE A 62 5.55 40.98 3.71
C ILE A 62 4.39 41.82 3.20
N LEU A 63 4.04 42.92 3.87
CA LEU A 63 2.96 43.82 3.44
C LEU A 63 3.27 44.43 2.07
N ALA A 64 4.52 44.84 1.83
CA ALA A 64 4.94 45.37 0.54
C ALA A 64 4.93 44.31 -0.57
N MET A 65 5.10 43.02 -0.25
CA MET A 65 4.93 41.91 -1.18
C MET A 65 3.45 41.66 -1.47
N LEU A 66 2.60 41.60 -0.44
CA LEU A 66 1.16 41.39 -0.57
C LEU A 66 0.46 42.51 -1.34
N ALA A 67 0.94 43.76 -1.21
CA ALA A 67 0.37 44.90 -1.92
C ALA A 67 0.71 44.97 -3.42
N SER A 68 1.64 44.14 -3.93
CA SER A 68 2.11 44.22 -5.32
C SER A 68 2.08 42.86 -6.01
N GLU A 69 1.15 42.70 -6.95
CA GLU A 69 1.04 41.49 -7.76
C GLU A 69 2.35 41.15 -8.51
N ALA A 70 3.07 42.17 -9.00
CA ALA A 70 4.37 42.00 -9.65
C ALA A 70 5.42 41.36 -8.71
N LYS A 71 5.45 41.74 -7.43
CA LYS A 71 6.35 41.14 -6.44
C LYS A 71 5.94 39.71 -6.09
N GLN A 72 4.64 39.43 -6.04
CA GLN A 72 4.13 38.07 -5.83
C GLN A 72 4.54 37.14 -6.98
N TRP A 73 4.33 37.56 -8.24
CA TRP A 73 4.73 36.79 -9.40
C TRP A 73 6.25 36.59 -9.48
N LYS A 74 7.04 37.57 -9.02
CA LYS A 74 8.49 37.41 -8.90
C LYS A 74 8.86 36.30 -7.90
N LEU A 75 8.22 36.24 -6.74
CA LEU A 75 8.45 35.19 -5.74
C LEU A 75 8.05 33.81 -6.29
N VAL A 76 6.90 33.72 -6.96
CA VAL A 76 6.46 32.50 -7.65
C VAL A 76 7.48 32.07 -8.70
N GLY A 77 8.03 33.01 -9.48
CA GLY A 77 9.07 32.74 -10.48
C GLY A 77 10.36 32.19 -9.86
N VAL A 78 10.77 32.71 -8.70
CA VAL A 78 11.90 32.17 -7.94
C VAL A 78 11.61 30.75 -7.47
N GLY A 79 10.44 30.50 -6.85
CA GLY A 79 10.05 29.17 -6.40
C GLY A 79 9.97 28.14 -7.54
N LEU A 80 9.38 28.51 -8.69
CA LEU A 80 9.35 27.65 -9.87
C LEU A 80 10.76 27.36 -10.43
N SER A 81 11.68 28.32 -10.35
CA SER A 81 13.06 28.14 -10.78
C SER A 81 13.81 27.18 -9.85
N GLU A 82 13.58 27.24 -8.55
CA GLU A 82 14.13 26.31 -7.56
C GLU A 82 13.58 24.89 -7.75
N VAL A 83 12.27 24.75 -7.97
CA VAL A 83 11.65 23.45 -8.30
C VAL A 83 12.20 22.90 -9.61
N ARG A 84 12.34 23.72 -10.65
CA ARG A 84 12.95 23.32 -11.92
C ARG A 84 14.39 22.84 -11.73
N ALA A 85 15.19 23.55 -10.93
CA ALA A 85 16.56 23.16 -10.61
C ALA A 85 16.62 21.84 -9.81
N ALA A 86 15.67 21.61 -8.89
CA ALA A 86 15.55 20.35 -8.16
C ALA A 86 15.17 19.18 -9.10
N LEU A 87 14.19 19.38 -9.98
CA LEU A 87 13.78 18.38 -10.98
C LEU A 87 14.90 18.04 -11.98
N LEU A 88 15.68 19.03 -12.43
CA LEU A 88 16.84 18.81 -13.30
C LEU A 88 17.98 18.01 -12.65
N LYS A 89 18.08 18.04 -11.31
CA LYS A 89 19.05 17.21 -10.55
C LYS A 89 18.59 15.76 -10.42
N ILE A 90 17.28 15.51 -10.45
CA ILE A 90 16.71 14.16 -10.53
C ILE A 90 16.87 13.68 -11.97
N LYS A 91 18.05 13.14 -12.29
CA LYS A 91 18.36 12.56 -13.61
C LYS A 91 17.42 11.39 -13.91
N HIS A 92 16.30 11.65 -14.59
CA HIS A 92 15.71 10.65 -15.47
C HIS A 92 16.62 10.49 -16.69
N PRO A 93 16.90 9.27 -17.18
CA PRO A 93 17.77 9.02 -18.34
C PRO A 93 17.28 9.60 -19.69
N LEU A 94 16.18 10.36 -19.71
CA LEU A 94 15.39 10.60 -20.91
C LEU A 94 15.41 12.04 -21.45
N ASP A 95 16.19 12.96 -20.88
CA ASP A 95 16.04 14.38 -21.25
C ASP A 95 17.36 15.12 -21.44
N LYS A 96 18.22 14.60 -22.33
CA LYS A 96 19.40 15.33 -22.83
C LYS A 96 19.33 15.73 -24.30
N THR A 97 18.24 15.44 -25.01
CA THR A 97 18.14 15.66 -26.46
C THR A 97 16.82 16.27 -26.90
N ARG A 98 16.26 17.19 -26.12
CA ARG A 98 15.21 18.08 -26.63
C ARG A 98 15.80 19.45 -26.99
N PRO A 99 16.38 19.63 -28.19
CA PRO A 99 16.54 20.97 -28.74
C PRO A 99 15.13 21.48 -29.05
N THR A 100 14.67 22.41 -28.22
CA THR A 100 13.52 23.25 -28.51
C THR A 100 13.88 24.15 -29.69
N GLY A 101 13.49 23.74 -30.88
CA GLY A 101 13.62 24.51 -32.12
C GLY A 101 12.41 24.24 -33.00
N VAL A 102 11.48 25.19 -33.01
CA VAL A 102 10.31 25.23 -33.87
C VAL A 102 10.77 25.24 -35.34
N THR A 103 10.56 24.14 -36.07
CA THR A 103 10.40 24.19 -37.54
C THR A 103 9.59 22.98 -37.99
N GLY A 104 8.34 23.23 -38.39
CA GLY A 104 7.37 22.22 -38.78
C GLY A 104 7.68 21.56 -40.12
N ARG A 105 8.33 20.38 -40.07
CA ARG A 105 8.12 19.32 -41.06
C ARG A 105 8.03 17.99 -40.31
N SER A 106 6.88 17.35 -40.44
CA SER A 106 6.65 15.97 -40.01
C SER A 106 7.67 15.06 -40.71
N VAL A 107 8.64 14.58 -39.95
CA VAL A 107 9.43 13.40 -40.33
C VAL A 107 8.60 12.19 -39.91
N PHE A 108 8.44 11.20 -40.79
CA PHE A 108 7.91 9.90 -40.36
C PHE A 108 8.84 9.40 -39.25
N GLY A 109 8.30 9.27 -38.03
CA GLY A 109 9.03 8.62 -36.96
C GLY A 109 9.39 7.21 -37.40
N GLU A 110 10.61 6.76 -37.08
CA GLU A 110 10.91 5.34 -37.16
C GLU A 110 9.83 4.60 -36.39
N ALA A 111 9.17 3.64 -37.06
CA ALA A 111 8.22 2.78 -36.41
C ALA A 111 8.92 2.20 -35.17
N PRO A 112 8.34 2.32 -33.97
CA PRO A 112 8.90 1.64 -32.82
C PRO A 112 9.12 0.18 -33.24
N GLN A 113 10.29 -0.38 -32.94
CA GLN A 113 10.47 -1.82 -33.00
C GLN A 113 9.53 -2.41 -31.95
N VAL A 114 8.28 -2.59 -32.33
CA VAL A 114 7.30 -3.30 -31.53
C VAL A 114 7.79 -4.73 -31.53
N ASP A 115 8.10 -5.25 -30.36
CA ASP A 115 8.37 -6.65 -30.19
C ASP A 115 7.22 -7.44 -30.86
N ALA A 116 7.53 -8.43 -31.69
CA ALA A 116 6.52 -9.12 -32.48
C ALA A 116 5.41 -9.71 -31.59
N ASP A 117 5.78 -10.08 -30.37
CA ASP A 117 4.86 -10.55 -29.32
C ASP A 117 3.91 -9.44 -28.83
N ALA A 118 4.39 -8.20 -28.68
CA ALA A 118 3.56 -7.06 -28.30
C ALA A 118 2.60 -6.63 -29.44
N ALA A 119 2.99 -6.81 -30.71
CA ALA A 119 2.12 -6.56 -31.85
C ALA A 119 0.97 -7.58 -31.98
N ILE A 120 1.21 -8.84 -31.60
CA ILE A 120 0.17 -9.89 -31.56
C ILE A 120 -0.76 -9.69 -30.36
N GLU A 121 -0.24 -9.33 -29.18
CA GLU A 121 -1.08 -8.97 -28.01
C GLU A 121 -2.01 -7.79 -28.31
N ALA A 122 -1.58 -6.81 -29.12
CA ALA A 122 -2.38 -5.64 -29.53
C ALA A 122 -3.54 -5.96 -30.50
N MET A 123 -3.58 -7.16 -31.11
CA MET A 123 -4.70 -7.60 -31.95
C MET A 123 -5.85 -8.24 -31.16
N ILE A 124 -5.67 -8.50 -29.86
CA ILE A 124 -6.69 -9.11 -29.02
C ILE A 124 -7.65 -8.03 -28.54
N VAL A 125 -8.94 -8.19 -28.84
CA VAL A 125 -9.98 -7.27 -28.35
C VAL A 125 -10.09 -7.40 -26.83
N ARG A 126 -9.87 -6.28 -26.14
CA ARG A 126 -9.98 -6.16 -24.68
C ARG A 126 -11.45 -6.24 -24.27
N GLU A 127 -11.88 -7.40 -23.79
CA GLU A 127 -13.22 -7.63 -23.23
C GLU A 127 -13.11 -7.98 -21.73
N PRO A 128 -14.05 -7.51 -20.88
CA PRO A 128 -14.13 -7.97 -19.50
C PRO A 128 -14.62 -9.42 -19.48
N ILE A 129 -13.94 -10.25 -18.72
CA ILE A 129 -14.26 -11.67 -18.56
C ILE A 129 -14.20 -12.06 -17.08
N THR A 130 -14.87 -13.14 -16.73
CA THR A 130 -14.74 -13.77 -15.42
C THR A 130 -14.22 -15.18 -15.59
N ILE A 131 -13.07 -15.45 -14.99
CA ILE A 131 -12.42 -16.75 -14.98
C ILE A 131 -13.01 -17.56 -13.84
N ILE A 132 -13.51 -18.74 -14.17
CA ILE A 132 -14.11 -19.69 -13.24
C ILE A 132 -13.20 -20.90 -13.20
N LEU A 133 -12.65 -21.19 -12.03
CA LEU A 133 -11.87 -22.40 -11.77
C LEU A 133 -12.54 -23.24 -10.68
N SER A 134 -12.80 -24.51 -10.97
CA SER A 134 -13.38 -25.43 -9.99
C SER A 134 -12.34 -26.00 -9.03
N GLU A 135 -12.79 -26.57 -7.91
CA GLU A 135 -11.89 -27.25 -6.95
C GLU A 135 -11.17 -28.46 -7.58
N ARG A 136 -11.80 -29.13 -8.56
CA ARG A 136 -11.17 -30.22 -9.33
C ARG A 136 -10.31 -29.75 -10.50
N GLY A 137 -10.13 -28.44 -10.67
CA GLY A 137 -9.22 -27.87 -11.67
C GLY A 137 -9.81 -27.76 -13.08
N TRP A 138 -11.14 -27.60 -13.20
CA TRP A 138 -11.78 -27.26 -14.48
C TRP A 138 -11.83 -25.75 -14.65
N ILE A 139 -11.26 -25.23 -15.73
CA ILE A 139 -11.16 -23.79 -16.02
C ILE A 139 -12.03 -23.40 -17.21
N ARG A 140 -12.69 -22.24 -17.11
CA ARG A 140 -13.44 -21.58 -18.20
C ARG A 140 -13.51 -20.08 -18.01
N ALA A 141 -13.71 -19.34 -19.10
CA ALA A 141 -13.91 -17.90 -19.10
C ALA A 141 -15.33 -17.54 -19.56
N ALA A 142 -16.07 -16.86 -18.68
CA ALA A 142 -17.36 -16.24 -19.00
C ALA A 142 -17.15 -14.80 -19.49
N LYS A 143 -17.93 -14.38 -20.49
CA LYS A 143 -17.93 -12.97 -20.91
C LYS A 143 -18.67 -12.12 -19.87
N GLY A 144 -18.12 -10.94 -19.59
CA GLY A 144 -18.67 -10.03 -18.59
C GLY A 144 -18.36 -10.42 -17.15
N LYS A 145 -18.96 -9.67 -16.23
CA LYS A 145 -18.84 -9.90 -14.79
C LYS A 145 -19.89 -10.91 -14.35
N VAL A 146 -19.47 -11.93 -13.60
CA VAL A 146 -20.38 -12.85 -12.91
C VAL A 146 -20.56 -12.35 -11.48
N ASP A 147 -21.75 -11.82 -11.17
CA ASP A 147 -22.05 -11.26 -9.84
C ASP A 147 -22.56 -12.32 -8.84
N ASP A 148 -23.31 -13.34 -9.29
CA ASP A 148 -23.75 -14.44 -8.43
C ASP A 148 -23.06 -15.77 -8.80
N PRO A 149 -22.14 -16.27 -7.95
CA PRO A 149 -21.49 -17.56 -8.16
C PRO A 149 -22.44 -18.76 -8.02
N SER A 150 -23.63 -18.59 -7.41
CA SER A 150 -24.56 -19.68 -7.09
C SER A 150 -25.20 -20.30 -8.34
N GLU A 151 -25.27 -19.57 -9.45
CA GLU A 151 -25.87 -20.05 -10.70
C GLU A 151 -24.90 -20.91 -11.55
N LEU A 152 -23.64 -21.02 -11.13
CA LEU A 152 -22.61 -21.73 -11.87
C LEU A 152 -22.80 -23.25 -11.78
N LYS A 153 -22.95 -23.89 -12.94
CA LYS A 153 -23.04 -25.36 -13.05
C LYS A 153 -21.65 -26.02 -13.09
N PHE A 154 -21.43 -27.00 -12.22
CA PHE A 154 -20.21 -27.81 -12.13
C PHE A 154 -20.51 -29.29 -12.41
N LYS A 155 -19.46 -30.11 -12.55
CA LYS A 155 -19.60 -31.57 -12.63
C LYS A 155 -20.03 -32.15 -11.28
N GLU A 156 -20.54 -33.37 -11.29
CA GLU A 156 -20.95 -34.06 -10.06
C GLU A 156 -19.82 -34.14 -9.03
N GLY A 157 -20.10 -33.63 -7.83
CA GLY A 157 -19.17 -33.57 -6.71
C GLY A 157 -18.04 -32.55 -6.88
N ASP A 158 -18.17 -31.60 -7.81
CA ASP A 158 -17.27 -30.46 -7.99
C ASP A 158 -17.94 -29.15 -7.54
N LYS A 159 -17.14 -28.16 -7.17
CA LYS A 159 -17.59 -26.88 -6.61
C LYS A 159 -16.72 -25.74 -7.13
N LEU A 160 -17.20 -24.51 -6.95
CA LEU A 160 -16.42 -23.32 -7.24
C LEU A 160 -15.16 -23.30 -6.36
N GLY A 161 -13.99 -23.17 -6.98
CA GLY A 161 -12.71 -23.00 -6.28
C GLY A 161 -12.26 -21.54 -6.29
N PHE A 162 -12.27 -20.91 -7.47
CA PHE A 162 -11.88 -19.50 -7.65
C PHE A 162 -12.77 -18.83 -8.70
N LEU A 163 -13.17 -17.60 -8.41
CA LEU A 163 -13.87 -16.70 -9.31
C LEU A 163 -13.04 -15.43 -9.44
N VAL A 164 -12.50 -15.19 -10.63
CA VAL A 164 -11.49 -14.15 -10.84
C VAL A 164 -11.94 -13.22 -11.97
N PRO A 165 -12.28 -11.95 -11.68
CA PRO A 165 -12.52 -10.96 -12.72
C PRO A 165 -11.21 -10.58 -13.39
N ALA A 166 -11.19 -10.57 -14.72
CA ALA A 166 -10.03 -10.28 -15.54
C ALA A 166 -10.47 -9.68 -16.90
N GLU A 167 -9.50 -9.36 -17.73
CA GLU A 167 -9.72 -8.97 -19.12
C GLU A 167 -9.07 -9.97 -20.07
N THR A 168 -9.55 -10.06 -21.31
CA THR A 168 -9.02 -11.03 -22.30
C THR A 168 -7.52 -10.87 -22.55
N THR A 169 -6.99 -9.64 -22.42
CA THR A 169 -5.56 -9.32 -22.59
C THR A 169 -4.70 -9.64 -21.36
N ASP A 170 -5.31 -9.96 -20.21
CA ASP A 170 -4.56 -10.22 -18.98
C ASP A 170 -3.84 -11.57 -19.03
N LYS A 171 -2.76 -11.68 -18.25
CA LYS A 171 -2.07 -12.94 -17.97
C LYS A 171 -2.56 -13.48 -16.64
N LEU A 172 -3.16 -14.67 -16.65
CA LEU A 172 -3.60 -15.36 -15.45
C LEU A 172 -2.42 -16.07 -14.78
N LEU A 173 -2.17 -15.75 -13.51
CA LEU A 173 -1.20 -16.45 -12.67
C LEU A 173 -1.90 -17.49 -11.81
N ILE A 174 -1.37 -18.72 -11.82
CA ILE A 174 -1.85 -19.84 -11.01
C ILE A 174 -0.72 -20.25 -10.08
N PHE A 175 -0.96 -20.19 -8.78
CA PHE A 175 -0.02 -20.60 -7.75
C PHE A 175 -0.37 -21.99 -7.21
N SER A 176 0.61 -22.89 -7.20
CA SER A 176 0.42 -24.28 -6.79
C SER A 176 1.03 -24.61 -5.43
N SER A 177 0.59 -25.72 -4.84
CA SER A 177 0.99 -26.15 -3.50
C SER A 177 2.44 -26.59 -3.39
N ASP A 178 3.10 -26.91 -4.50
CA ASP A 178 4.54 -27.19 -4.57
C ASP A 178 5.40 -25.93 -4.76
N GLY A 179 4.77 -24.74 -4.78
CA GLY A 179 5.46 -23.45 -4.83
C GLY A 179 5.83 -22.98 -6.24
N ARG A 180 5.22 -23.58 -7.27
CA ARG A 180 5.35 -23.13 -8.66
C ARG A 180 4.28 -22.10 -9.03
N PHE A 181 4.64 -21.22 -9.95
CA PHE A 181 3.71 -20.35 -10.66
C PHE A 181 3.58 -20.82 -12.11
N PHE A 182 2.37 -20.75 -12.63
CA PHE A 182 2.06 -20.96 -14.05
C PHE A 182 1.39 -19.73 -14.61
N THR A 183 1.65 -19.44 -15.87
CA THR A 183 1.06 -18.29 -16.58
C THR A 183 0.23 -18.80 -17.75
N LEU A 184 -1.03 -18.37 -17.81
CA LEU A 184 -1.93 -18.63 -18.93
C LEU A 184 -2.44 -17.31 -19.49
N GLY A 185 -2.50 -17.17 -20.80
CA GLY A 185 -3.20 -16.05 -21.44
C GLY A 185 -4.71 -16.23 -21.26
N CYS A 186 -5.41 -15.18 -20.85
CA CYS A 186 -6.85 -15.28 -20.65
C CYS A 186 -7.62 -15.46 -21.96
N ASP A 187 -7.05 -15.03 -23.08
CA ASP A 187 -7.50 -15.26 -24.45
C ASP A 187 -7.56 -16.75 -24.85
N LYS A 188 -6.72 -17.59 -24.23
CA LYS A 188 -6.61 -19.03 -24.54
C LYS A 188 -7.53 -19.90 -23.70
N LEU A 189 -8.31 -19.32 -22.79
CA LEU A 189 -9.20 -20.06 -21.92
C LEU A 189 -10.46 -20.50 -22.68
N PRO A 190 -11.02 -21.69 -22.36
CA PRO A 190 -12.21 -22.17 -23.03
C PRO A 190 -13.41 -21.31 -22.62
N SER A 191 -14.35 -21.16 -23.54
CA SER A 191 -15.58 -20.40 -23.30
C SER A 191 -16.41 -21.01 -22.16
N ALA A 192 -17.23 -20.19 -21.50
CA ALA A 192 -18.13 -20.60 -20.42
C ALA A 192 -19.15 -21.71 -20.77
N ARG A 193 -19.31 -22.08 -22.04
CA ARG A 193 -20.18 -23.17 -22.47
C ARG A 193 -19.73 -24.51 -21.88
N GLY A 194 -20.66 -25.24 -21.27
CA GLY A 194 -20.37 -26.52 -20.61
C GLY A 194 -19.61 -26.34 -19.28
N HIS A 195 -18.72 -27.27 -18.96
CA HIS A 195 -17.96 -27.28 -17.70
C HIS A 195 -16.52 -26.75 -17.84
N GLY A 196 -16.12 -26.30 -19.02
CA GLY A 196 -14.73 -25.91 -19.31
C GLY A 196 -13.83 -27.10 -19.64
N GLU A 197 -12.52 -26.91 -19.47
CA GLU A 197 -11.50 -27.92 -19.70
C GLU A 197 -10.63 -28.13 -18.46
N PRO A 198 -10.01 -29.31 -18.28
CA PRO A 198 -9.03 -29.51 -17.21
C PRO A 198 -7.82 -28.60 -17.40
N VAL A 199 -7.50 -27.78 -16.40
CA VAL A 199 -6.34 -26.86 -16.43
C VAL A 199 -5.03 -27.61 -16.66
N ARG A 200 -4.95 -28.87 -16.25
CA ARG A 200 -3.81 -29.79 -16.46
C ARG A 200 -3.48 -30.06 -17.94
N MET A 201 -4.39 -29.77 -18.87
CA MET A 201 -4.10 -29.84 -20.31
C MET A 201 -3.27 -28.62 -20.78
N MET A 202 -3.38 -27.51 -20.06
CA MET A 202 -2.70 -26.26 -20.37
C MET A 202 -1.37 -26.13 -19.63
N ILE A 203 -1.29 -26.65 -18.40
CA ILE A 203 -0.12 -26.59 -17.51
C ILE A 203 0.31 -27.97 -17.02
N GLU A 204 1.60 -28.18 -16.81
CA GLU A 204 2.15 -29.44 -16.28
C GLU A 204 2.09 -29.45 -14.76
N LEU A 205 0.94 -29.88 -14.25
CA LEU A 205 0.67 -30.02 -12.82
C LEU A 205 0.56 -31.50 -12.46
N ASP A 206 1.32 -31.93 -11.44
CA ASP A 206 1.24 -33.28 -10.88
C ASP A 206 -0.10 -33.49 -10.14
N ASP A 207 -0.67 -34.69 -10.20
CA ASP A 207 -1.97 -35.03 -9.59
C ASP A 207 -2.05 -34.73 -8.10
N LYS A 208 -0.92 -34.83 -7.38
CA LYS A 208 -0.86 -34.56 -5.93
C LYS A 208 -0.83 -33.06 -5.61
N VAL A 209 -0.53 -32.22 -6.59
CA VAL A 209 -0.37 -30.78 -6.41
C VAL A 209 -1.72 -30.08 -6.53
N LYS A 210 -2.01 -29.21 -5.55
CA LYS A 210 -3.25 -28.43 -5.46
C LYS A 210 -3.01 -26.99 -5.91
N ILE A 211 -4.05 -26.34 -6.40
CA ILE A 211 -4.03 -24.91 -6.70
C ILE A 211 -4.35 -24.13 -5.41
N ILE A 212 -3.46 -23.22 -5.04
CA ILE A 212 -3.56 -22.44 -3.81
C ILE A 212 -4.24 -21.10 -4.07
N ASP A 213 -3.82 -20.40 -5.12
CA ASP A 213 -4.34 -19.08 -5.49
C ASP A 213 -4.32 -18.86 -7.01
N VAL A 214 -5.22 -18.01 -7.51
CA VAL A 214 -5.33 -17.64 -8.93
C VAL A 214 -5.71 -16.17 -9.05
N PHE A 215 -4.96 -15.41 -9.86
CA PHE A 215 -5.17 -13.97 -10.01
C PHE A 215 -4.60 -13.44 -11.33
N PRO A 216 -5.12 -12.32 -11.88
CA PRO A 216 -4.52 -11.67 -13.04
C PRO A 216 -3.23 -10.97 -12.63
N PHE A 217 -2.20 -11.10 -13.45
CA PHE A 217 -0.93 -10.40 -13.32
C PHE A 217 -1.13 -8.89 -13.44
N LYS A 218 -0.51 -8.12 -12.53
CA LYS A 218 -0.43 -6.67 -12.62
C LYS A 218 0.97 -6.19 -12.28
N ALA A 219 1.58 -5.47 -13.22
CA ALA A 219 2.91 -4.89 -13.04
C ALA A 219 2.96 -3.92 -11.85
N GLY A 220 4.10 -3.91 -11.14
CA GLY A 220 4.38 -3.08 -9.97
C GLY A 220 3.79 -3.61 -8.67
N ARG A 221 3.04 -4.72 -8.68
CA ARG A 221 2.46 -5.32 -7.47
C ARG A 221 3.42 -6.29 -6.82
N LYS A 222 3.29 -6.42 -5.50
CA LYS A 222 4.02 -7.41 -4.70
C LYS A 222 3.05 -8.37 -4.05
N ARG A 223 3.49 -9.61 -3.89
CA ARG A 223 2.77 -10.72 -3.25
C ARG A 223 3.57 -11.25 -2.08
N ILE A 224 2.88 -11.70 -1.05
CA ILE A 224 3.48 -12.40 0.08
C ILE A 224 3.25 -13.89 -0.16
N LEU A 225 4.35 -14.63 -0.24
CA LEU A 225 4.34 -16.07 -0.40
C LEU A 225 4.75 -16.71 0.92
N ALA A 226 4.04 -17.76 1.34
CA ALA A 226 4.41 -18.49 2.52
C ALA A 226 4.20 -20.00 2.39
N SER A 227 5.13 -20.77 2.95
CA SER A 227 5.04 -22.22 3.08
C SER A 227 4.38 -22.62 4.39
N LYS A 228 3.82 -23.82 4.45
CA LYS A 228 3.26 -24.38 5.69
C LYS A 228 4.30 -24.55 6.78
N GLY A 229 5.59 -24.61 6.45
CA GLY A 229 6.67 -24.58 7.43
C GLY A 229 6.87 -23.25 8.15
N GLY A 230 6.07 -22.22 7.81
CA GLY A 230 6.17 -20.90 8.44
C GLY A 230 7.27 -20.03 7.86
N TYR A 231 7.70 -20.27 6.62
CA TYR A 231 8.67 -19.43 5.94
C TYR A 231 8.02 -18.68 4.80
N GLY A 232 8.39 -17.42 4.58
CA GLY A 232 7.84 -16.59 3.52
C GLY A 232 8.66 -15.35 3.21
N PHE A 233 8.29 -14.65 2.14
CA PHE A 233 8.97 -13.47 1.63
C PHE A 233 8.03 -12.65 0.73
N LEU A 234 8.43 -11.42 0.42
CA LEU A 234 7.77 -10.55 -0.56
C LEU A 234 8.31 -10.83 -1.96
N MET A 235 7.43 -10.99 -2.94
CA MET A 235 7.76 -11.34 -4.31
C MET A 235 7.11 -10.33 -5.27
N PRO A 236 7.88 -9.63 -6.13
CA PRO A 236 7.32 -8.82 -7.22
C PRO A 236 6.58 -9.69 -8.22
N GLU A 237 5.35 -9.35 -8.60
CA GLU A 237 4.52 -10.19 -9.48
C GLU A 237 5.18 -10.50 -10.83
N GLU A 238 6.09 -9.64 -11.32
CA GLU A 238 6.89 -9.89 -12.54
C GLU A 238 7.73 -11.16 -12.43
N GLU A 239 8.19 -11.48 -11.22
CA GLU A 239 8.97 -12.69 -10.95
C GLU A 239 8.10 -13.96 -10.93
N ALA A 240 6.77 -13.84 -10.90
CA ALA A 240 5.86 -14.98 -11.02
C ALA A 240 5.63 -15.44 -12.46
N LEU A 241 5.98 -14.62 -13.47
CA LEU A 241 5.75 -14.96 -14.87
C LEU A 241 6.56 -16.18 -15.30
N ALA A 242 5.86 -17.16 -15.87
CA ALA A 242 6.42 -18.42 -16.34
C ALA A 242 6.18 -18.58 -17.84
N ASN A 243 7.26 -18.76 -18.61
CA ASN A 243 7.18 -18.90 -20.07
C ASN A 243 6.98 -20.37 -20.53
N ARG A 244 7.06 -21.33 -19.61
CA ARG A 244 6.98 -22.78 -19.90
C ARG A 244 5.77 -23.40 -19.22
N LYS A 245 5.20 -24.44 -19.83
CA LYS A 245 4.10 -25.23 -19.25
C LYS A 245 4.45 -25.89 -17.91
N ALA A 246 5.74 -26.21 -17.70
CA ALA A 246 6.28 -26.70 -16.43
C ALA A 246 6.17 -25.71 -15.26
N GLY A 247 5.89 -24.43 -15.54
CA GLY A 247 5.84 -23.36 -14.54
C GLY A 247 7.23 -22.88 -14.12
N LYS A 248 7.25 -21.93 -13.18
CA LYS A 248 8.45 -21.36 -12.55
C LYS A 248 8.43 -21.69 -11.06
N GLN A 249 9.48 -22.33 -10.54
CA GLN A 249 9.64 -22.54 -9.10
C GLN A 249 10.02 -21.21 -8.42
N VAL A 250 9.14 -20.74 -7.52
CA VAL A 250 9.33 -19.46 -6.81
C VAL A 250 9.47 -19.70 -5.31
N LEU A 251 8.56 -20.45 -4.69
CA LEU A 251 8.59 -20.74 -3.26
C LEU A 251 9.17 -22.14 -3.02
N ASN A 252 10.23 -22.25 -2.23
CA ASN A 252 10.77 -23.55 -1.81
C ASN A 252 9.98 -24.04 -0.59
N VAL A 253 9.07 -24.99 -0.82
CA VAL A 253 8.09 -25.45 0.19
C VAL A 253 8.52 -26.67 1.01
N GLY A 254 9.64 -27.32 0.66
CA GLY A 254 10.03 -28.59 1.27
C GLY A 254 8.93 -29.66 1.10
N ASN A 255 8.64 -30.42 2.15
CA ASN A 255 7.64 -31.50 2.12
C ASN A 255 6.23 -31.04 2.53
N GLU A 256 6.07 -29.83 3.05
CA GLU A 256 4.83 -29.39 3.70
C GLU A 256 3.87 -28.66 2.73
N GLY A 257 4.44 -28.09 1.66
CA GLY A 257 3.70 -27.35 0.64
C GLY A 257 3.50 -25.87 0.97
N ALA A 258 2.91 -25.15 0.03
CA ALA A 258 2.55 -23.75 0.20
C ALA A 258 1.32 -23.59 1.11
N ALA A 259 1.31 -22.53 1.91
CA ALA A 259 0.21 -22.16 2.79
C ALA A 259 -0.73 -21.17 2.08
N PHE A 260 -0.17 -20.05 1.59
CA PHE A 260 -0.93 -19.00 0.92
C PHE A 260 -0.05 -18.19 -0.04
N CYS A 261 -0.72 -17.49 -0.95
CA CYS A 261 -0.21 -16.36 -1.74
C CYS A 261 -1.22 -15.23 -1.56
N LEU A 262 -0.77 -14.03 -1.21
CA LEU A 262 -1.68 -12.90 -0.97
C LEU A 262 -1.08 -11.58 -1.45
N GLU A 263 -1.91 -10.65 -1.91
CA GLU A 263 -1.49 -9.30 -2.29
C GLU A 263 -0.90 -8.58 -1.07
N ALA A 264 0.28 -7.98 -1.25
CA ALA A 264 0.92 -7.18 -0.22
C ALA A 264 0.21 -5.83 -0.14
N VAL A 265 -0.69 -5.69 0.84
CA VAL A 265 -1.50 -4.49 1.06
C VAL A 265 -1.21 -3.92 2.44
N GLY A 266 -0.94 -2.62 2.51
CA GLY A 266 -0.63 -1.93 3.76
C GLY A 266 0.76 -2.22 4.29
N ASP A 267 0.91 -2.17 5.61
CA ASP A 267 2.18 -2.16 6.33
C ASP A 267 2.28 -3.28 7.39
N GLN A 268 1.23 -4.05 7.62
CA GLN A 268 1.19 -5.13 8.62
C GLN A 268 0.86 -6.48 7.98
N LEU A 269 1.50 -7.54 8.49
CA LEU A 269 1.17 -8.92 8.16
C LEU A 269 0.72 -9.67 9.42
N ALA A 270 -0.51 -10.16 9.42
CA ALA A 270 -0.99 -11.14 10.37
C ALA A 270 -0.85 -12.55 9.79
N VAL A 271 -0.33 -13.48 10.58
CA VAL A 271 -0.24 -14.91 10.23
C VAL A 271 -0.89 -15.75 11.31
N ILE A 272 -1.50 -16.87 10.90
CA ILE A 272 -2.11 -17.84 11.82
C ILE A 272 -1.62 -19.25 11.52
N GLY A 273 -1.29 -20.00 12.57
CA GLY A 273 -0.94 -21.41 12.49
C GLY A 273 -2.10 -22.37 12.74
N ASP A 274 -1.87 -23.65 12.41
CA ASP A 274 -2.77 -24.75 12.77
C ASP A 274 -2.94 -24.90 14.29
N ASN A 275 -2.01 -24.38 15.10
CA ASN A 275 -2.12 -24.30 16.56
C ASN A 275 -3.09 -23.20 17.06
N GLY A 276 -3.71 -22.43 16.15
CA GLY A 276 -4.65 -21.36 16.47
C GLY A 276 -3.98 -20.11 17.06
N LYS A 277 -2.66 -19.96 16.90
CA LYS A 277 -1.94 -18.77 17.34
C LYS A 277 -1.73 -17.80 16.19
N ILE A 278 -2.03 -16.53 16.44
CA ILE A 278 -1.81 -15.41 15.54
C ILE A 278 -0.56 -14.65 15.96
N LEU A 279 0.22 -14.20 15.00
CA LEU A 279 1.31 -13.23 15.17
C LEU A 279 1.15 -12.11 14.14
N ILE A 280 1.28 -10.87 14.59
CA ILE A 280 1.28 -9.68 13.72
C ILE A 280 2.63 -8.99 13.82
N PHE A 281 3.18 -8.59 12.68
CA PHE A 281 4.43 -7.84 12.61
C PHE A 281 4.46 -6.96 11.35
N PRO A 282 5.32 -5.92 11.33
CA PRO A 282 5.47 -5.04 10.18
C PRO A 282 5.88 -5.80 8.93
N LEU A 283 5.27 -5.44 7.80
CA LEU A 283 5.52 -6.06 6.50
C LEU A 283 6.95 -5.80 6.00
N GLU A 284 7.56 -4.69 6.40
CA GLU A 284 8.95 -4.33 6.11
C GLU A 284 9.97 -5.33 6.66
N GLU A 285 9.59 -6.16 7.63
CA GLU A 285 10.48 -7.21 8.14
C GLU A 285 10.64 -8.40 7.17
N LEU A 286 9.84 -8.47 6.10
CA LEU A 286 9.99 -9.49 5.06
C LEU A 286 10.97 -9.00 3.98
N PRO A 287 11.98 -9.81 3.62
CA PRO A 287 12.82 -9.50 2.50
C PRO A 287 12.04 -9.65 1.19
N GLU A 288 12.37 -8.79 0.23
CA GLU A 288 11.94 -8.93 -1.16
C GLU A 288 12.87 -9.89 -1.88
N MET A 289 12.32 -10.94 -2.50
CA MET A 289 13.10 -11.96 -3.20
C MET A 289 12.37 -12.43 -4.46
N PRO A 290 13.10 -12.75 -5.54
CA PRO A 290 12.50 -13.32 -6.75
C PRO A 290 12.12 -14.79 -6.60
N ARG A 291 12.84 -15.54 -5.74
CA ARG A 291 12.57 -16.94 -5.40
C ARG A 291 13.32 -17.34 -4.13
N GLY A 292 12.85 -18.39 -3.45
CA GLY A 292 13.57 -19.00 -2.34
C GLY A 292 12.65 -19.60 -1.28
N LYS A 293 13.22 -19.93 -0.12
CA LYS A 293 12.46 -20.37 1.06
C LYS A 293 11.87 -19.19 1.84
N GLY A 294 12.53 -18.03 1.79
CA GLY A 294 12.18 -16.86 2.59
C GLY A 294 12.63 -16.97 4.05
N VAL A 295 12.15 -16.03 4.87
CA VAL A 295 12.43 -15.94 6.30
C VAL A 295 11.32 -16.55 7.12
N LYS A 296 11.62 -16.94 8.36
CA LYS A 296 10.61 -17.46 9.28
C LYS A 296 9.62 -16.35 9.65
N LEU A 297 8.33 -16.62 9.46
CA LEU A 297 7.20 -15.75 9.81
C LEU A 297 6.76 -16.02 11.25
N GLN A 298 6.51 -17.28 11.60
CA GLN A 298 6.07 -17.73 12.93
C GLN A 298 6.75 -19.06 13.27
N ALA A 299 7.09 -19.25 14.54
CA ALA A 299 7.67 -20.50 15.03
C ALA A 299 6.59 -21.47 15.53
N TYR A 300 6.71 -22.73 15.11
CA TYR A 300 5.80 -23.81 15.50
C TYR A 300 6.56 -24.91 16.25
N ARG A 301 5.95 -25.43 17.31
CA ARG A 301 6.37 -26.69 17.94
C ARG A 301 5.71 -27.89 17.26
N GLU A 302 4.42 -27.74 16.94
CA GLU A 302 3.59 -28.71 16.22
C GLU A 302 2.67 -27.96 15.24
N GLY A 303 2.35 -28.63 14.12
CA GLY A 303 1.58 -28.05 13.02
C GLY A 303 2.40 -27.08 12.17
N GLY A 304 1.71 -26.27 11.36
CA GLY A 304 2.35 -25.29 10.49
C GLY A 304 1.54 -24.02 10.31
N LEU A 305 2.01 -23.18 9.40
CA LEU A 305 1.32 -21.97 8.94
C LEU A 305 0.09 -22.34 8.13
N ARG A 306 -1.03 -21.70 8.46
CA ARG A 306 -2.34 -21.99 7.89
C ARG A 306 -2.81 -20.92 6.94
N ASP A 307 -2.73 -19.66 7.36
CA ASP A 307 -3.26 -18.53 6.60
C ASP A 307 -2.58 -17.21 6.99
N GLY A 308 -2.84 -16.16 6.21
CA GLY A 308 -2.33 -14.82 6.48
C GLY A 308 -3.24 -13.71 5.98
N LEU A 309 -2.99 -12.50 6.46
CA LEU A 309 -3.68 -11.28 6.07
C LEU A 309 -2.70 -10.11 6.06
N SER A 310 -2.57 -9.45 4.92
CA SER A 310 -1.91 -8.14 4.81
C SER A 310 -2.94 -7.04 4.97
N PHE A 311 -2.66 -6.03 5.80
CA PHE A 311 -3.55 -4.90 6.04
C PHE A 311 -2.79 -3.63 6.41
N ASN A 312 -3.46 -2.47 6.35
CA ASN A 312 -2.93 -1.20 6.80
C ASN A 312 -3.28 -0.97 8.28
N ALA A 313 -2.30 -0.63 9.11
CA ALA A 313 -2.43 -0.40 10.54
C ALA A 313 -3.48 0.67 10.89
N GLU A 314 -3.64 1.71 10.06
CA GLU A 314 -4.64 2.77 10.22
C GLU A 314 -6.07 2.22 10.04
N THR A 315 -6.26 1.35 9.04
CA THR A 315 -7.58 0.74 8.77
C THR A 315 -7.91 -0.42 9.72
N GLY A 316 -6.89 -1.02 10.34
CA GLY A 316 -7.02 -2.15 11.25
C GLY A 316 -7.15 -3.51 10.55
N ALA A 317 -6.95 -4.57 11.34
CA ALA A 317 -7.11 -5.95 10.87
C ALA A 317 -8.60 -6.33 10.82
N TYR A 318 -8.92 -7.36 10.03
CA TYR A 318 -10.27 -7.91 9.95
C TYR A 318 -10.23 -9.38 9.57
N TRP A 319 -11.33 -10.09 9.75
CA TRP A 319 -11.53 -11.40 9.11
C TRP A 319 -12.96 -11.51 8.57
N ILE A 320 -13.18 -12.51 7.73
CA ILE A 320 -14.50 -12.85 7.21
C ILE A 320 -14.98 -14.08 7.98
N ASP A 321 -16.17 -14.00 8.58
CA ASP A 321 -16.77 -15.15 9.25
C ASP A 321 -17.31 -16.19 8.25
N THR A 322 -17.67 -17.38 8.72
CA THR A 322 -18.21 -18.46 7.86
C THR A 322 -19.51 -18.06 7.15
N ALA A 323 -20.20 -17.01 7.60
CA ALA A 323 -21.39 -16.47 6.96
C ALA A 323 -21.07 -15.35 5.94
N GLY A 324 -19.79 -15.12 5.64
CA GLY A 324 -19.34 -14.11 4.67
C GLY A 324 -19.32 -12.68 5.21
N ARG A 325 -19.57 -12.47 6.51
CA ARG A 325 -19.59 -11.13 7.10
C ARG A 325 -18.20 -10.70 7.51
N ARG A 326 -17.82 -9.47 7.14
CA ARG A 326 -16.60 -8.83 7.62
C ARG A 326 -16.72 -8.52 9.11
N ARG A 327 -15.68 -8.88 9.87
CA ARG A 327 -15.50 -8.58 11.28
C ARG A 327 -14.22 -7.77 11.44
N ASP A 328 -14.37 -6.49 11.76
CA ASP A 328 -13.22 -5.65 12.07
C ASP A 328 -12.67 -6.01 13.46
N TRP A 329 -11.35 -6.00 13.57
CA TRP A 329 -10.63 -6.43 14.75
C TRP A 329 -9.93 -5.24 15.40
N ALA A 330 -10.61 -4.52 16.27
CA ALA A 330 -10.06 -3.30 16.89
C ALA A 330 -8.82 -3.56 17.77
N GLU A 331 -8.80 -4.69 18.49
CA GLU A 331 -7.78 -5.05 19.47
C GLU A 331 -6.55 -5.76 18.85
N TRP A 332 -6.40 -5.73 17.52
CA TRP A 332 -5.34 -6.45 16.81
C TRP A 332 -3.92 -6.16 17.34
N LYS A 333 -3.69 -4.97 17.90
CA LYS A 333 -2.40 -4.55 18.48
C LYS A 333 -1.92 -5.48 19.60
N GLU A 334 -2.80 -6.20 20.29
CA GLU A 334 -2.37 -7.16 21.31
C GLU A 334 -1.63 -8.37 20.72
N TRP A 335 -1.80 -8.67 19.44
CA TRP A 335 -1.13 -9.76 18.73
C TRP A 335 0.15 -9.34 18.02
N VAL A 336 0.53 -8.06 18.14
CA VAL A 336 1.81 -7.56 17.63
C VAL A 336 2.94 -8.16 18.45
N GLY A 337 3.95 -8.68 17.76
CA GLY A 337 5.14 -9.25 18.37
C GLY A 337 6.30 -9.32 17.40
N ARG A 338 7.47 -9.78 17.88
CA ARG A 338 8.64 -9.98 17.01
C ARG A 338 8.37 -11.11 16.01
N ARG A 339 8.70 -10.89 14.74
CA ARG A 339 8.67 -11.92 13.70
C ARG A 339 9.45 -13.16 14.13
N ALA A 340 9.00 -14.33 13.68
CA ALA A 340 9.46 -15.65 14.11
C ALA A 340 9.13 -16.01 15.57
N GLY A 341 8.36 -15.19 16.28
CA GLY A 341 7.75 -15.55 17.56
C GLY A 341 6.70 -16.66 17.43
N ALA A 342 6.21 -17.17 18.56
CA ALA A 342 5.17 -18.20 18.57
C ALA A 342 3.74 -17.66 18.36
N GLY A 343 3.55 -16.34 18.52
CA GLY A 343 2.23 -15.71 18.50
C GLY A 343 1.39 -15.98 19.76
N LYS A 344 0.19 -15.39 19.79
CA LYS A 344 -0.82 -15.54 20.86
C LYS A 344 -2.06 -16.24 20.33
N LEU A 345 -2.84 -16.88 21.20
CA LEU A 345 -4.09 -17.54 20.80
C LEU A 345 -5.01 -16.55 20.09
N ALA A 346 -5.67 -17.00 19.01
CA ALA A 346 -6.62 -16.19 18.27
C ALA A 346 -7.74 -15.64 19.18
N PRO A 347 -8.27 -14.44 18.89
CA PRO A 347 -9.32 -13.83 19.70
C PRO A 347 -10.60 -14.68 19.72
N LYS A 348 -11.43 -14.47 20.75
CA LYS A 348 -12.74 -15.10 20.81
C LYS A 348 -13.57 -14.70 19.58
N GLY A 349 -14.22 -15.68 18.95
CA GLY A 349 -15.02 -15.46 17.74
C GLY A 349 -14.23 -15.46 16.42
N PHE A 350 -12.91 -15.69 16.45
CA PHE A 350 -12.15 -15.97 15.23
C PHE A 350 -12.65 -17.25 14.54
N ALA A 351 -12.53 -17.29 13.21
CA ALA A 351 -13.04 -18.39 12.40
C ALA A 351 -12.49 -19.75 12.84
N THR A 352 -13.37 -20.74 13.01
CA THR A 352 -13.02 -22.09 13.48
C THR A 352 -12.10 -22.85 12.52
N ASN A 353 -12.17 -22.51 11.23
CA ASN A 353 -11.30 -23.06 10.18
C ASN A 353 -9.88 -22.45 10.18
N LYS A 354 -9.60 -21.51 11.10
CA LYS A 354 -8.31 -20.81 11.26
C LYS A 354 -7.88 -20.08 9.99
N ARG A 355 -8.83 -19.44 9.30
CA ARG A 355 -8.59 -18.61 8.12
C ARG A 355 -9.11 -17.20 8.32
N PHE A 356 -8.38 -16.21 7.80
CA PHE A 356 -8.83 -14.82 7.78
C PHE A 356 -9.90 -14.60 6.71
N ARG A 357 -9.82 -15.34 5.61
CA ARG A 357 -10.82 -15.33 4.54
C ARG A 357 -11.15 -16.77 4.16
N PRO A 358 -12.29 -17.33 4.63
CA PRO A 358 -12.80 -18.60 4.14
C PRO A 358 -13.01 -18.53 2.62
N LYS A 359 -12.72 -19.64 1.93
CA LYS A 359 -12.96 -19.77 0.48
C LYS A 359 -14.45 -19.87 0.19
#